data_AF-A0A522YGX5-F1
#
_entry.id   AF-A0A522YGX5-F1
#
_cell.length_a   1.000
_cell.length_b   1.000
_cell.length_c   1.000
_cell.angle_alpha   90.00
_cell.angle_beta   90.00
_cell.angle_gamma   90.00
#
_symmetry.space_group_name_H-M   'P 1'
#
loop_
_entity.id
_entity.type
_entity.pdbx_description
1 polymer ?
#
loop_
_entity_poly.entity_id
_entity_poly.type
_entity_poly.pdbx_seq_one_letter_code
_entity_poly.pdbx_strand_id
1 'polypeptide(L)' 'MAEKLVKLGIKREKGYLYYIDKQGDVSCAKMARGKNKGGKPKKVAKCGIKRKEGCLYFLDKQGDVSLAKMQRGGKKKKKK' A
#
# COMPACT_ATOMS: atom_id res chain seq x y z
N MET A 1 -11.30 -11.58 5.38
CA MET A 1 -11.31 -11.91 3.94
C MET A 1 -10.87 -10.66 3.19
N ALA A 2 -9.91 -10.77 2.27
CA ALA A 2 -9.47 -9.66 1.45
C ALA A 2 -10.02 -9.85 0.03
N GLU A 3 -10.65 -8.83 -0.53
CA GLU A 3 -11.19 -8.84 -1.88
C GLU A 3 -10.16 -8.26 -2.85
N LYS A 4 -9.95 -8.94 -3.97
CA LYS A 4 -9.09 -8.42 -5.03
C LYS A 4 -9.90 -7.47 -5.91
N LEU A 5 -9.48 -6.21 -5.99
CA LEU A 5 -10.15 -5.18 -6.77
C LEU A 5 -9.61 -5.10 -8.19
N VAL A 6 -8.28 -5.00 -8.32
CA VAL A 6 -7.62 -4.75 -9.60
C VAL A 6 -6.39 -5.64 -9.73
N LYS A 7 -6.30 -6.36 -10.85
CA LYS A 7 -5.09 -7.09 -11.24
C LYS A 7 -4.17 -6.16 -12.00
N LEU A 8 -2.95 -5.98 -11.50
CA LEU A 8 -1.93 -5.11 -12.12
C LEU A 8 -0.62 -5.84 -12.37
N GLY A 9 -0.35 -6.92 -11.61
CA GLY A 9 0.91 -7.67 -11.75
C GLY A 9 2.16 -6.83 -11.48
N ILE A 10 2.10 -5.86 -10.56
CA ILE A 10 3.23 -4.96 -10.29
C ILE A 10 4.37 -5.73 -9.62
N LYS A 11 5.52 -5.79 -10.31
CA LYS A 11 6.75 -6.34 -9.75
C LYS A 11 7.34 -5.38 -8.72
N ARG A 12 7.54 -5.87 -7.50
CA ARG A 12 8.13 -5.09 -6.41
C ARG A 12 9.64 -5.15 -6.48
N GLU A 13 10.26 -3.99 -6.68
CA GLU A 13 11.71 -3.87 -6.62
C GLU A 13 12.22 -3.74 -5.19
N LYS A 14 13.34 -4.42 -4.89
CA LYS A 14 14.00 -4.30 -3.59
C LYS A 14 14.47 -2.85 -3.41
N GLY A 15 14.12 -2.26 -2.26
CA GLY A 15 14.48 -0.86 -1.96
C GLY A 15 13.40 0.16 -2.31
N TYR A 16 12.28 -0.27 -2.90
CA TYR A 16 11.13 0.59 -3.18
C TYR A 16 9.91 0.22 -2.32
N LEU A 17 9.17 1.24 -1.90
CA LEU A 17 7.88 1.12 -1.25
C LEU A 17 6.80 1.31 -2.30
N TYR A 18 5.90 0.34 -2.42
CA TYR A 18 4.73 0.42 -3.29
C TYR A 18 3.51 0.66 -2.42
N TYR A 19 2.75 1.70 -2.74
CA TYR A 19 1.60 2.12 -1.96
C TYR A 19 0.55 2.75 -2.86
N ILE A 20 -0.66 2.88 -2.32
CA ILE A 20 -1.76 3.54 -3.01
C ILE A 20 -1.73 5.01 -2.58
N ASP A 21 -1.78 5.93 -3.54
CA ASP A 21 -1.77 7.36 -3.27
C ASP A 21 -3.16 7.87 -2.82
N LYS A 22 -3.27 9.18 -2.60
CA LYS A 22 -4.54 9.81 -2.22
C LYS A 22 -5.59 9.77 -3.35
N GLN A 23 -5.15 9.66 -4.59
CA GLN A 23 -6.01 9.60 -5.77
C GLN A 23 -6.54 8.19 -6.03
N GLY A 24 -6.03 7.18 -5.32
CA GLY A 24 -6.43 5.79 -5.52
C GLY A 24 -5.60 5.04 -6.56
N ASP A 25 -4.44 5.59 -6.93
CA ASP A 25 -3.52 5.01 -7.90
C ASP A 25 -2.31 4.38 -7.19
N VAL A 26 -1.64 3.43 -7.86
CA VAL A 26 -0.45 2.79 -7.31
C VAL A 26 0.78 3.62 -7.65
N SER A 27 1.51 4.00 -6.62
CA SER A 27 2.78 4.71 -6.71
C SER A 27 3.91 3.92 -6.04
N CYS A 28 5.13 4.13 -6.53
CA CYS A 28 6.35 3.63 -5.90
C CYS A 28 7.25 4.78 -5.46
N ALA A 29 7.94 4.62 -4.34
CA ALA A 29 8.96 5.57 -3.88
C ALA A 29 10.16 4.80 -3.32
N LYS A 30 11.38 5.31 -3.52
CA LYS A 30 12.56 4.71 -2.91
C LYS A 30 12.45 4.81 -1.39
N MET A 31 12.61 3.70 -0.68
CA MET A 31 12.48 3.67 0.78
C MET A 31 13.58 4.50 1.45
N ALA A 32 13.20 5.33 2.41
CA ALA A 32 14.14 5.90 3.35
C ALA A 32 14.66 4.78 4.28
N ARG A 33 15.98 4.67 4.46
CA ARG A 33 16.60 3.70 5.37
C ARG A 33 17.72 4.38 6.14
N GLY A 34 17.61 4.40 7.48
CA GLY A 34 18.59 5.07 8.34
C GLY A 34 18.77 6.53 7.95
N LYS A 35 20.00 6.91 7.58
CA LYS A 35 20.35 8.27 7.13
C LYS A 35 19.96 8.57 5.68
N ASN A 36 19.59 7.55 4.88
CA ASN A 36 19.23 7.74 3.48
C ASN A 36 17.80 8.26 3.34
N LYS A 37 17.66 9.41 2.69
CA LYS A 37 16.36 10.02 2.39
C LYS A 37 15.59 9.17 1.36
N GLY A 38 14.27 9.16 1.51
CA GLY A 38 13.38 8.52 0.55
C GLY A 38 13.44 9.23 -0.81
N GLY A 39 13.09 8.51 -1.87
CA GLY A 39 13.03 9.04 -3.23
C GLY A 39 11.71 9.75 -3.52
N LYS A 40 11.68 10.49 -4.63
CA LYS A 40 10.44 11.07 -5.14
C LYS A 40 9.45 9.96 -5.52
N PRO A 41 8.16 10.14 -5.23
CA PRO A 41 7.14 9.17 -5.61
C PRO A 41 6.93 9.20 -7.13
N LYS A 42 6.81 8.01 -7.73
CA LYS A 42 6.51 7.81 -9.15
C LYS A 42 5.24 6.99 -9.27
N LYS A 43 4.29 7.45 -10.07
CA LYS A 43 3.06 6.72 -10.36
C LYS A 43 3.38 5.53 -11.28
N VAL A 44 2.97 4.33 -10.89
CA VAL A 44 3.24 3.08 -11.61
C VAL A 44 2.02 2.65 -12.39
N ALA A 45 0.84 2.71 -11.77
CA ALA A 45 -0.41 2.32 -12.40
C ALA A 45 -1.57 3.19 -11.91
N LYS A 46 -2.48 3.51 -12.83
CA LYS A 46 -3.75 4.16 -12.51
C LYS A 46 -4.78 3.07 -12.21
N CYS A 47 -5.40 3.15 -11.03
CA CYS A 47 -6.37 2.14 -10.58
C CYS A 47 -7.72 2.76 -10.25
N GLY A 48 -7.79 4.08 -10.01
CA GLY A 48 -9.05 4.77 -9.75
C GLY A 48 -9.77 4.29 -8.48
N ILE A 49 -9.03 3.83 -7.48
CA ILE A 49 -9.63 3.21 -6.30
C ILE A 49 -10.23 4.27 -5.38
N LYS A 50 -11.54 4.18 -5.15
CA LYS A 50 -12.23 5.01 -4.16
C LYS A 50 -11.95 4.49 -2.75
N ARG A 51 -11.17 5.26 -1.97
CA ARG A 51 -10.89 4.95 -0.57
C ARG A 51 -12.16 5.08 0.27
N LYS A 52 -12.75 3.93 0.62
CA LYS A 52 -13.81 3.84 1.62
C LYS A 52 -13.24 3.86 3.04
N GLU A 53 -13.90 4.58 3.94
CA GLU A 53 -13.57 4.56 5.36
C GLU A 53 -13.72 3.15 5.95
N GLY A 54 -12.84 2.81 6.90
CA GLY A 54 -12.84 1.49 7.53
C GLY A 54 -12.28 0.35 6.66
N CYS A 55 -11.72 0.64 5.49
CA CYS A 55 -11.07 -0.34 4.61
C CYS A 55 -9.58 -0.02 4.42
N LEU A 56 -8.75 -1.06 4.42
CA LEU A 56 -7.33 -1.01 4.08
C LEU A 56 -7.16 -1.45 2.64
N TYR A 57 -6.51 -0.61 1.84
CA TYR A 57 -6.14 -0.93 0.48
C TYR A 57 -4.63 -1.17 0.44
N PHE A 58 -4.21 -2.29 -0.12
CA PHE A 58 -2.80 -2.66 -0.18
C PHE A 58 -2.51 -3.46 -1.45
N LEU A 59 -1.24 -3.45 -1.88
CA LEU A 59 -0.79 -4.40 -2.88
C LEU A 59 -0.56 -5.76 -2.23
N ASP A 60 -0.99 -6.84 -2.86
CA ASP A 60 -0.68 -8.21 -2.46
C ASP A 60 0.73 -8.63 -2.92
N LYS A 61 1.10 -9.90 -2.67
CA LYS A 61 2.38 -10.48 -3.10
C LYS A 61 2.49 -10.63 -4.63
N GLN A 62 1.36 -10.73 -5.32
CA GLN A 62 1.27 -10.88 -6.77
C GLN A 62 1.38 -9.52 -7.48
N GLY A 63 1.30 -8.42 -6.73
CA GLY A 63 1.36 -7.06 -7.26
C GLY A 63 -0.01 -6.51 -7.63
N ASP A 64 -1.09 -7.13 -7.14
CA ASP A 64 -2.46 -6.73 -7.38
C ASP A 64 -3.00 -5.92 -6.21
N VAL A 65 -4.00 -5.08 -6.46
CA VAL A 65 -4.60 -4.27 -5.40
C VAL A 65 -5.75 -5.03 -4.75
N SER A 66 -5.63 -5.22 -3.45
CA SER A 66 -6.62 -5.87 -2.60
C SER A 66 -7.15 -4.91 -1.54
N LEU A 67 -8.40 -5.15 -1.15
CA LEU A 67 -9.12 -4.47 -0.08
C LEU A 67 -9.36 -5.43 1.07
N ALA A 68 -9.12 -4.96 2.30
CA ALA A 68 -9.50 -5.67 3.52
C ALA A 68 -10.21 -4.72 4.48
N LYS A 69 -11.19 -5.22 5.24
CA LYS A 69 -11.82 -4.44 6.31
C LYS A 69 -10.80 -4.18 7.42
N MET A 70 -10.58 -2.91 7.78
CA MET A 70 -9.68 -2.56 8.89
C MET A 70 -10.33 -2.99 10.21
N GLN A 71 -9.70 -3.93 10.92
CA GLN A 71 -9.98 -4.11 12.33
C GLN A 71 -9.27 -2.98 13.10
N ARG A 72 -9.97 -1.86 13.32
CA ARG A 72 -9.53 -0.82 14.26
C ARG A 72 -9.67 -1.39 15.69
N GLY A 73 -8.57 -1.91 16.25
CA GLY A 73 -8.59 -2.50 17.58
C GLY A 73 -7.35 -3.33 17.90
N GLY A 74 -6.15 -2.75 17.78
CA GLY A 74 -4.98 -3.38 18.38
C GLY A 74 -5.09 -3.31 19.90
N LYS A 75 -5.03 -4.46 20.60
CA LYS A 75 -4.86 -4.50 22.06
C LYS A 75 -3.70 -3.57 22.43
N LYS A 76 -3.94 -2.53 23.23
CA LYS A 76 -2.86 -1.72 23.84
C LYS A 76 -1.87 -2.70 24.48
N LYS A 77 -0.65 -2.79 23.95
CA LYS A 77 0.41 -3.54 24.63
C LYS A 77 0.62 -2.86 25.99
N LYS A 78 0.31 -3.56 27.09
CA LYS A 78 0.71 -3.11 28.43
C LYS A 78 2.22 -2.88 28.38
N LYS A 79 2.65 -1.66 28.75
CA LYS A 79 4.07 -1.39 29.03
C LYS A 79 4.52 -2.39 30.10
N LYS A 80 5.63 -3.07 29.85
CA LYS A 80 6.33 -3.87 30.85
C LYS A 80 7.31 -2.95 31.57
#